data_AF-A0A6N8UK83-F1
#
_entry.id   AF-A0A6N8UK83-F1
#
_cell.length_a   1.000
_cell.length_b   1.000
_cell.length_c   1.000
_cell.angle_alpha   90.00
_cell.angle_beta   90.00
_cell.angle_gamma   90.00
#
_symmetry.space_group_name_H-M   'P 1'
#
loop_
_entity.id
_entity.type
_entity.pdbx_description
1 polymer ?
#
loop_
_entity_poly.entity_id
_entity_poly.type
_entity_poly.pdbx_seq_one_letter_code
_entity_poly.pdbx_strand_id
1 'polypeptide(L)'
;MPKMSNRIHRISRFFSLIYAVMGEERRLTRMIYDAFVAVVETGTEEIRPGHVVQYMREQNNPLGIWNVNGEFSKLRDMGVIELDEATATWRLVRSLSYEDAEERLNGR
;
A
#
# COMPACT_ATOMS: atom_id res chain seq x y z
N MET A 1 -14.32 34.08 9.64
CA MET A 1 -14.38 32.60 9.64
C MET A 1 -12.99 32.05 9.36
N PRO A 2 -12.29 31.42 10.31
CA PRO A 2 -10.96 30.87 10.05
C PRO A 2 -11.08 29.49 9.37
N LYS A 3 -10.28 29.28 8.31
CA LYS A 3 -10.20 28.02 7.56
C LYS A 3 -9.60 26.91 8.44
N MET A 4 -10.25 25.75 8.44
CA MET A 4 -9.83 24.56 9.17
C MET A 4 -8.47 24.05 8.65
N SER A 5 -7.49 24.07 9.56
CA SER A 5 -6.42 23.10 9.80
C SER A 5 -5.87 22.28 8.61
N ASN A 6 -4.74 22.75 8.06
CA ASN A 6 -3.74 21.91 7.40
C ASN A 6 -3.12 20.97 8.46
N ARG A 7 -3.58 19.73 8.57
CA ARG A 7 -2.94 18.67 9.37
C ARG A 7 -2.82 17.34 8.62
N ILE A 8 -2.31 17.37 7.40
CA ILE A 8 -1.93 16.14 6.69
C ILE A 8 -0.57 16.35 6.02
N HIS A 9 0.50 16.55 6.79
CA HIS A 9 1.87 16.60 6.25
C HIS A 9 2.92 16.03 7.22
N ARG A 10 2.53 15.29 8.26
CA ARG A 10 3.46 14.87 9.33
C ARG A 10 3.61 13.36 9.47
N ILE A 11 3.60 12.64 8.34
CA ILE A 11 4.04 11.23 8.30
C ILE A 11 5.21 11.04 7.28
N SER A 12 5.46 12.03 6.42
CA SER A 12 6.40 11.95 5.29
C SER A 12 7.89 11.73 5.65
N ARG A 13 8.36 12.09 6.84
CA ARG A 13 9.80 11.95 7.18
C ARG A 13 10.22 10.60 7.77
N PHE A 14 9.32 9.85 8.40
CA PHE A 14 9.68 8.56 9.01
C PHE A 14 9.80 7.45 7.96
N PHE A 15 8.92 7.46 6.95
CA PHE A 15 8.95 6.50 5.85
C PHE A 15 10.26 6.55 5.06
N SER A 16 10.77 7.75 4.73
CA SER A 16 11.93 7.91 3.84
C SER A 16 13.22 7.25 4.35
N LEU A 17 13.43 7.13 5.66
CA LEU A 17 14.65 6.52 6.20
C LEU A 17 14.55 4.98 6.22
N ILE A 18 13.36 4.43 6.49
CA ILE A 18 13.09 2.98 6.45
C ILE A 18 13.25 2.48 5.00
N TYR A 19 12.74 3.23 4.03
CA TYR A 19 12.94 2.92 2.62
C TYR A 19 14.42 2.95 2.19
N ALA A 20 15.31 3.74 2.80
CA ALA A 20 16.70 3.85 2.33
C ALA A 20 17.54 2.56 2.52
N VAL A 21 17.19 1.71 3.48
CA VAL A 21 17.95 0.48 3.83
C VAL A 21 17.45 -0.76 3.07
N MET A 22 16.26 -0.72 2.51
CA MET A 22 15.64 -1.84 1.79
C MET A 22 16.09 -1.95 0.33
N GLY A 23 16.14 -3.17 -0.21
CA GLY A 23 16.37 -3.40 -1.65
C GLY A 23 15.23 -2.85 -2.51
N GLU A 24 15.53 -2.44 -3.76
CA GLU A 24 14.61 -1.77 -4.71
C GLU A 24 13.22 -2.41 -4.76
N GLU A 25 13.17 -3.74 -4.91
CA GLU A 25 11.92 -4.51 -5.00
C GLU A 25 11.09 -4.42 -3.72
N ARG A 26 11.72 -4.60 -2.55
CA ARG A 26 11.04 -4.50 -1.25
C ARG A 26 10.48 -3.11 -1.02
N ARG A 27 11.18 -2.07 -1.47
CA ARG A 27 10.71 -0.67 -1.38
C ARG A 27 9.45 -0.47 -2.18
N LEU A 28 9.40 -1.02 -3.39
CA LEU A 28 8.22 -0.93 -4.24
C LEU A 28 7.03 -1.66 -3.61
N THR A 29 7.23 -2.90 -3.13
CA THR A 29 6.16 -3.68 -2.50
C THR A 29 5.60 -2.97 -1.27
N ARG A 30 6.48 -2.44 -0.39
CA ARG A 30 6.06 -1.69 0.79
C ARG A 30 5.35 -0.40 0.44
N MET A 31 5.83 0.34 -0.56
CA MET A 31 5.18 1.57 -1.02
C MET A 31 3.78 1.32 -1.57
N ILE A 32 3.57 0.22 -2.31
CA ILE A 32 2.25 -0.18 -2.78
C ILE A 32 1.33 -0.59 -1.64
N TYR A 33 1.85 -1.28 -0.62
CA TYR A 33 1.08 -1.60 0.59
C TYR A 33 0.63 -0.33 1.33
N ASP A 34 1.53 0.62 1.57
CA ASP A 34 1.19 1.87 2.26
C ASP A 34 0.13 2.67 1.46
N ALA A 35 0.25 2.70 0.14
CA ALA A 35 -0.75 3.30 -0.74
C ALA A 35 -2.10 2.58 -0.67
N PHE A 36 -2.11 1.24 -0.63
CA PHE A 36 -3.33 0.45 -0.47
C PHE A 36 -4.04 0.80 0.85
N VAL A 37 -3.30 0.82 1.96
CA VAL A 37 -3.83 1.19 3.29
C VAL A 37 -4.40 2.60 3.26
N ALA A 38 -3.68 3.56 2.69
CA ALA A 38 -4.17 4.93 2.58
C ALA A 38 -5.49 5.02 1.79
N VAL A 39 -5.66 4.24 0.72
CA VAL A 39 -6.93 4.17 -0.02
C VAL A 39 -8.04 3.56 0.85
N VAL A 40 -7.75 2.51 1.62
CA VAL A 40 -8.73 1.93 2.56
C VAL A 40 -9.17 2.94 3.62
N GLU A 41 -8.24 3.74 4.15
CA GLU A 41 -8.52 4.78 5.14
C GLU A 41 -9.41 5.93 4.60
N THR A 42 -9.54 6.07 3.27
CA THR A 42 -10.53 6.99 2.67
C THR A 42 -11.97 6.49 2.75
N GLY A 43 -12.18 5.25 3.23
CA GLY A 43 -13.49 4.59 3.33
C GLY A 43 -13.81 3.64 2.17
N THR A 44 -12.85 3.38 1.28
CA THR A 44 -13.01 2.40 0.20
C THR A 44 -12.60 1.01 0.70
N GLU A 45 -13.55 0.13 0.98
CA GLU A 45 -13.22 -1.22 1.49
C GLU A 45 -12.93 -2.25 0.39
N GLU A 46 -13.40 -2.00 -0.84
CA GLU A 46 -13.20 -2.86 -2.00
C GLU A 46 -12.26 -2.19 -3.01
N ILE A 47 -10.99 -2.58 -2.97
CA ILE A 47 -9.93 -1.91 -3.72
C ILE A 47 -9.77 -2.54 -5.10
N ARG A 48 -9.67 -1.70 -6.14
CA ARG A 48 -9.17 -2.10 -7.45
C ARG A 48 -7.76 -1.54 -7.64
N PRO A 49 -6.89 -2.19 -8.43
CA PRO A 49 -5.55 -1.68 -8.73
C PRO A 49 -5.58 -0.23 -9.27
N GLY A 50 -6.63 0.14 -9.98
CA GLY A 50 -6.86 1.51 -10.46
C GLY A 50 -6.97 2.57 -9.35
N HIS A 51 -7.52 2.22 -8.18
CA HIS A 51 -7.59 3.14 -7.04
C HIS A 51 -6.19 3.46 -6.50
N VAL A 52 -5.32 2.45 -6.40
CA VAL A 52 -3.92 2.65 -5.98
C VAL A 52 -3.13 3.42 -7.04
N VAL A 53 -3.33 3.14 -8.33
CA VAL A 53 -2.73 3.94 -9.41
C VAL A 53 -3.14 5.41 -9.32
N GLN A 54 -4.42 5.68 -9.07
CA GLN A 54 -4.92 7.04 -8.92
C GLN A 54 -4.27 7.72 -7.70
N TYR A 55 -4.27 7.06 -6.54
CA TYR A 55 -3.62 7.58 -5.34
C TYR A 55 -2.14 7.91 -5.59
N MET A 56 -1.40 7.00 -6.21
CA MET A 56 0.03 7.20 -6.52
C MET A 56 0.28 8.40 -7.46
N ARG A 57 -0.61 8.64 -8.42
CA ARG A 57 -0.56 9.85 -9.28
C ARG A 57 -0.80 11.13 -8.48
N GLU A 58 -1.77 11.12 -7.57
CA GLU A 58 -2.06 12.26 -6.69
C GLU A 58 -0.90 12.59 -5.75
N GLN A 59 -0.07 11.58 -5.41
CA GLN A 59 1.16 11.75 -4.65
C GLN A 59 2.39 12.13 -5.50
N ASN A 60 2.22 12.50 -6.79
CA ASN A 60 3.31 12.77 -7.75
C ASN A 60 4.29 11.61 -7.95
N ASN A 61 3.85 10.37 -7.76
CA ASN A 61 4.66 9.17 -7.98
C ASN A 61 3.93 8.16 -8.89
N PRO A 62 3.72 8.50 -10.17
CA PRO A 62 2.89 7.70 -11.07
C PRO A 62 3.50 6.32 -11.34
N LEU A 63 2.69 5.27 -11.18
CA LEU A 63 3.03 3.90 -11.54
C LEU A 63 2.08 3.36 -12.61
N GLY A 64 2.59 2.42 -13.41
CA GLY A 64 1.78 1.68 -14.37
C GLY A 64 0.89 0.64 -13.69
N ILE A 65 -0.29 0.39 -14.27
CA ILE A 65 -1.26 -0.59 -13.75
C ILE A 65 -0.65 -2.00 -13.62
N TRP A 66 0.26 -2.38 -14.54
CA TRP A 66 0.96 -3.67 -14.50
C TRP A 66 1.92 -3.79 -13.32
N ASN A 67 2.60 -2.71 -12.94
CA ASN A 67 3.47 -2.71 -11.75
C ASN A 67 2.62 -2.92 -10.50
N VAL A 68 1.50 -2.21 -10.38
CA VAL A 68 0.59 -2.36 -9.23
C VAL A 68 0.01 -3.78 -9.15
N ASN A 69 -0.40 -4.36 -10.28
CA ASN A 69 -0.88 -5.75 -10.31
C ASN A 69 0.18 -6.78 -9.89
N GLY A 70 1.43 -6.58 -10.32
CA GLY A 70 2.55 -7.42 -9.89
C GLY A 70 2.75 -7.36 -8.38
N GLU A 71 2.75 -6.15 -7.81
CA GLU A 71 2.90 -5.96 -6.37
C GLU A 71 1.70 -6.47 -5.56
N PHE A 72 0.47 -6.36 -6.07
CA PHE A 72 -0.71 -6.95 -5.44
C PHE A 72 -0.58 -8.48 -5.32
N SER A 73 -0.04 -9.14 -6.35
CA SER A 73 0.21 -10.57 -6.29
C SER A 73 1.21 -10.92 -5.19
N LYS A 74 2.29 -10.16 -5.04
CA LYS A 74 3.26 -10.34 -3.95
C LYS A 74 2.64 -10.10 -2.57
N LEU A 75 1.88 -9.03 -2.41
CA LEU A 75 1.19 -8.70 -1.15
C LEU A 75 0.14 -9.75 -0.76
N ARG A 76 -0.50 -10.36 -1.75
CA ARG A 76 -1.39 -11.52 -1.53
C ARG A 76 -0.61 -12.74 -1.05
N ASP A 77 0.50 -13.04 -1.71
CA ASP A 77 1.34 -14.19 -1.35
C ASP A 77 1.99 -13.99 0.04
N MET A 78 2.21 -12.73 0.45
CA MET A 78 2.56 -12.33 1.82
C MET A 78 1.39 -12.50 2.83
N GLY A 79 0.15 -12.58 2.35
CA GLY A 79 -1.06 -12.73 3.17
C GLY A 79 -1.58 -11.43 3.79
N VAL A 80 -1.11 -10.26 3.34
CA VAL A 80 -1.52 -8.95 3.91
C VAL A 80 -2.70 -8.32 3.17
N ILE A 81 -2.97 -8.78 1.94
CA ILE A 81 -4.20 -8.49 1.21
C ILE A 81 -4.78 -9.78 0.63
N GLU A 82 -6.06 -9.76 0.29
CA GLU A 82 -6.76 -10.89 -0.33
C GLU A 82 -7.59 -10.44 -1.53
N LEU A 83 -7.79 -11.34 -2.49
CA LEU A 83 -8.64 -11.14 -3.65
C LEU A 83 -10.01 -11.76 -3.39
N ASP A 84 -11.06 -10.97 -3.47
CA ASP A 84 -12.42 -11.45 -3.63
C ASP A 84 -12.64 -11.81 -5.12
N GLU A 85 -12.62 -13.10 -5.43
CA GLU A 85 -12.76 -13.61 -6.80
C GLU A 85 -14.14 -13.31 -7.41
N ALA A 86 -15.19 -13.17 -6.60
CA ALA A 86 -16.53 -12.93 -7.10
C ALA A 86 -16.68 -11.49 -7.65
N THR A 87 -16.01 -10.53 -7.02
CA THR A 87 -16.11 -9.10 -7.37
C THR A 87 -14.86 -8.55 -8.09
N ALA A 88 -13.81 -9.36 -8.14
CA ALA A 88 -12.47 -8.97 -8.58
C ALA A 88 -11.96 -7.71 -7.86
N THR A 89 -12.21 -7.64 -6.55
CA THR A 89 -11.76 -6.56 -5.67
C THR A 89 -10.82 -7.11 -4.60
N TRP A 90 -9.98 -6.22 -4.07
CA TRP A 90 -8.95 -6.55 -3.10
C TRP A 90 -9.31 -5.98 -1.74
N ARG A 91 -9.03 -6.72 -0.68
CA ARG A 91 -9.30 -6.32 0.71
C ARG A 91 -8.03 -6.42 1.55
N LEU A 92 -7.95 -5.56 2.57
CA LEU A 92 -6.86 -5.61 3.56
C LEU A 92 -7.13 -6.73 4.57
N VAL A 93 -6.14 -7.59 4.80
CA VAL A 93 -6.20 -8.59 5.87
C VAL A 93 -5.83 -7.92 7.19
N ARG A 94 -6.84 -7.53 7.99
CA ARG A 94 -6.63 -6.75 9.22
C ARG A 94 -5.91 -7.48 10.35
N SER A 95 -5.79 -8.80 10.28
CA SER A 95 -5.15 -9.64 11.30
C SER A 95 -3.63 -9.79 11.13
N LEU A 96 -3.04 -9.21 10.09
CA LEU A 96 -1.61 -9.34 9.78
C LEU A 96 -1.02 -8.00 9.36
N SER A 97 0.03 -7.54 10.03
CA SER A 97 0.77 -6.35 9.60
C SER A 97 1.77 -6.69 8.49
N TYR A 98 2.21 -5.68 7.73
CA TYR A 98 3.25 -5.86 6.71
C TYR A 98 4.56 -6.36 7.33
N GLU A 99 4.95 -5.80 8.48
CA GLU A 99 6.15 -6.15 9.21
C GLU A 99 6.14 -7.62 9.64
N ASP A 100 5.02 -8.09 10.21
CA ASP A 100 4.86 -9.49 10.61
C ASP A 100 4.91 -10.43 9.39
N ALA A 101 4.34 -10.02 8.26
CA ALA A 101 4.38 -10.79 7.02
C ALA A 101 5.79 -10.86 6.42
N GLU A 102 6.52 -9.74 6.42
CA GLU A 102 7.89 -9.66 5.95
C GLU A 102 8.85 -10.48 6.83
N GLU A 103 8.70 -10.43 8.16
CA GLU A 103 9.49 -11.25 9.08
C GLU A 103 9.28 -12.75 8.81
N ARG A 104 8.04 -13.19 8.59
CA ARG A 104 7.73 -14.60 8.25
C ARG A 104 8.38 -15.08 6.96
N LEU A 105 8.53 -14.19 5.97
CA LEU A 105 9.20 -14.53 4.72
C LEU A 105 10.73 -14.59 4.85
N ASN A 106 11.31 -13.76 5.72
CA ASN A 106 12.77 -13.65 5.88
C ASN A 106 13.34 -14.55 6.97
N GLY A 107 12.54 -14.97 7.95
CA GLY A 107 12.93 -15.85 9.05
C GLY A 107 12.90 -17.34 8.72
N ARG A 108 12.90 -17.69 7.42
CA ARG A 108 13.01 -19.08 6.93
C ARG A 108 14.43 -19.40 6.49
#